data_AF-A0A2S8ZYN9-F1
#
_entry.id   AF-A0A2S8ZYN9-F1
#
_cell.length_a   1.000
_cell.length_b   1.000
_cell.length_c   1.000
_cell.angle_alpha   90.00
_cell.angle_beta   90.00
_cell.angle_gamma   90.00
#
_symmetry.space_group_name_H-M   'P 1'
#
loop_
_entity.id
_entity.type
_entity.pdbx_description
1 polymer ?
#
loop_
_entity_poly.entity_id
_entity_poly.type
_entity_poly.pdbx_seq_one_letter_code
_entity_poly.pdbx_strand_id
1 'polypeptide(L)'
;MADPGTVDLSSAVRPRRGSERPLPTALVMIAAFALLLGVVELGIGLRTPDTLWVVALFTGVFWIWVAAGLLAWWRRPHNNTGLLLVVGGIALFLAGLVNLGVDALSVLSAIFATSPLAMTMHLLHAFPSGRLRGRLSITTVVLGWVACPVSQLVLVVLSGTAQGAIPVVAAVQKTLGITVMVLTAIVLVRRLIVADPGHRRVLLPLFGYGIVAVLLLAFAPTIVGALGWDPSLGGVIQLIVSAAMPVAFLLGVLLGGFRRTGALEPLSAWLGITGAGGPAVARALAGTLGDDSLRVVYWSPERDEYVDESGGPVDPAQRGPDRGWCEIRVDSRLVGAIVYDTRMTADPAPVRRAGDVLAIAIDRERLTAELLASNDALTQSRIRLVETADRERSRIAQDLHDGIQVQLVLLALAAQTIANAPDASADTSEASARLRHGIDEAAADLRRLVHNVLPVTLTERGLTAAAEDLVDRLAIPASLETDVEDAAISSTTAHTAYFIIAEALTNTVKHSKASWVRVTLHADAGRLHIVVRDNGVGGASVDRGAGLHGLLDRVDALGGSLRMRSDPGHGTEVRVELPCA
;
A
#
# COMPACT_ATOMS: atom_id res chain seq x y z
N MET A 1 7.01 -49.80 11.60
CA MET A 1 5.55 -49.83 11.88
C MET A 1 5.27 -48.78 12.95
N ALA A 2 4.95 -47.55 12.53
CA ALA A 2 4.23 -46.52 13.29
C ALA A 2 4.14 -45.27 12.39
N ASP A 3 2.90 -44.87 12.13
CA ASP A 3 2.44 -43.81 11.24
C ASP A 3 2.46 -42.44 11.96
N PRO A 4 3.07 -41.37 11.43
CA PRO A 4 3.09 -40.08 12.09
C PRO A 4 1.79 -39.29 11.80
N GLY A 5 0.86 -39.42 12.75
CA GLY A 5 -0.08 -38.40 13.22
C GLY A 5 -0.51 -37.30 12.25
N THR A 6 -1.67 -37.50 11.63
CA THR A 6 -2.52 -36.43 11.11
C THR A 6 -3.00 -35.53 12.25
N VAL A 7 -2.46 -34.32 12.32
CA VAL A 7 -2.99 -33.26 13.20
C VAL A 7 -4.22 -32.65 12.53
N ASP A 8 -5.39 -32.98 13.07
CA ASP A 8 -6.69 -32.44 12.68
C ASP A 8 -6.77 -30.94 13.04
N LEU A 9 -6.59 -30.08 12.02
CA LEU A 9 -6.66 -28.61 12.12
C LEU A 9 -8.10 -28.05 12.11
N SER A 10 -9.14 -28.89 12.24
CA SER A 10 -10.53 -28.44 12.04
C SER A 10 -11.24 -27.85 13.28
N SER A 11 -10.60 -27.76 14.46
CA SER A 11 -11.33 -27.48 15.71
C SER A 11 -11.16 -26.09 16.36
N ALA A 12 -10.42 -25.15 15.76
CA ALA A 12 -10.06 -23.90 16.44
C ALA A 12 -10.65 -22.59 15.86
N VAL A 13 -11.87 -22.58 15.30
CA VAL A 13 -12.63 -21.33 15.12
C VAL A 13 -14.12 -21.58 15.39
N ARG A 14 -14.52 -21.58 16.66
CA ARG A 14 -15.92 -21.30 17.04
C ARG A 14 -16.03 -19.82 17.40
N PRO A 15 -16.70 -18.98 16.59
CA PRO A 15 -17.00 -17.63 17.02
C PRO A 15 -17.94 -17.70 18.23
N ARG A 16 -17.49 -17.16 19.38
CA ARG A 16 -18.36 -16.90 20.53
C ARG A 16 -19.48 -15.97 20.08
N ARG A 17 -20.66 -16.52 19.75
CA ARG A 17 -21.92 -15.76 19.69
C ARG A 17 -22.32 -15.38 21.12
N GLY A 18 -21.67 -14.35 21.65
CA GLY A 18 -22.22 -13.55 22.73
C GLY A 18 -23.36 -12.71 22.14
N SER A 19 -24.54 -12.80 22.72
CA SER A 19 -25.71 -12.02 22.37
C SER A 19 -25.44 -10.53 22.57
N GLU A 20 -24.86 -9.87 21.56
CA GLU A 20 -24.82 -8.41 21.49
C GLU A 20 -26.26 -7.93 21.32
N ARG A 21 -26.86 -7.43 22.42
CA ARG A 21 -28.00 -6.54 22.27
C ARG A 21 -27.55 -5.40 21.36
N PRO A 22 -28.31 -5.04 20.31
CA PRO A 22 -27.90 -3.95 19.44
C PRO A 22 -27.83 -2.69 20.32
N LEU A 23 -26.63 -2.11 20.43
CA LEU A 23 -26.34 -0.83 21.10
C LEU A 23 -27.45 0.25 20.91
N PRO A 24 -28.10 0.36 19.73
CA PRO A 24 -29.28 1.21 19.55
C PRO A 24 -30.40 1.02 20.58
N THR A 25 -30.77 -0.22 20.92
CA THR A 25 -31.85 -0.50 21.86
C THR A 25 -31.50 -0.04 23.28
N ALA A 26 -30.24 -0.22 23.71
CA ALA A 26 -29.79 0.24 25.01
C ALA A 26 -29.84 1.78 25.10
N LEU A 27 -29.41 2.49 24.05
CA LEU A 27 -29.46 3.95 24.00
C LEU A 27 -30.90 4.49 24.04
N VAL A 28 -31.84 3.84 23.34
CA VAL A 28 -33.27 4.21 23.38
C VAL A 28 -33.86 4.01 24.78
N MET A 29 -33.51 2.91 25.48
CA MET A 29 -33.97 2.71 26.85
C MET A 29 -33.42 3.77 27.81
N ILE A 30 -32.15 4.16 27.67
CA ILE A 30 -31.55 5.24 28.48
C ILE A 30 -32.28 6.57 28.20
N ALA A 31 -32.58 6.86 26.93
CA ALA A 31 -33.32 8.07 26.54
C ALA A 31 -34.73 8.11 27.17
N ALA A 32 -35.47 6.99 27.08
CA ALA A 32 -36.81 6.87 27.65
C ALA A 32 -36.79 7.02 29.17
N PHE A 33 -35.80 6.42 29.84
CA PHE A 33 -35.64 6.51 31.28
C PHE A 33 -35.29 7.95 31.74
N ALA A 34 -34.39 8.63 31.04
CA ALA A 34 -34.05 10.02 31.34
C ALA A 34 -35.23 10.98 31.09
N LEU A 35 -36.02 10.74 30.03
CA LEU A 35 -37.23 11.51 29.78
C LEU A 35 -38.24 11.30 30.93
N LEU A 36 -38.46 10.05 31.34
CA LEU A 36 -39.36 9.72 32.45
C LEU A 36 -38.92 10.41 33.75
N LEU A 37 -37.63 10.35 34.10
CA LEU A 37 -37.11 11.01 35.30
C LEU A 37 -37.39 12.52 35.32
N GLY A 38 -37.15 13.22 34.20
CA GLY A 38 -37.42 14.65 34.10
C GLY A 38 -38.92 15.00 34.16
N VAL A 39 -39.78 14.16 33.57
CA VAL A 39 -41.24 14.35 33.66
C VAL A 39 -41.75 14.16 35.10
N VAL A 40 -41.21 13.16 35.82
CA VAL A 40 -41.51 12.95 37.24
C VAL A 40 -41.03 14.15 38.07
N GLU A 41 -39.82 14.65 37.81
CA GLU A 41 -39.26 15.83 38.49
C GLU A 41 -40.16 17.06 38.31
N LEU A 42 -40.56 17.37 37.06
CA LEU A 42 -41.49 18.45 36.75
C LEU A 42 -42.86 18.25 37.43
N GLY A 43 -43.39 17.02 37.42
CA GLY A 43 -44.66 16.69 38.05
C GLY A 43 -44.65 16.89 39.56
N ILE A 44 -43.53 16.61 40.24
CA ILE A 44 -43.33 16.93 41.65
C ILE A 44 -43.21 18.44 41.84
N GLY A 45 -42.43 19.12 40.99
CA GLY A 45 -42.24 20.58 41.02
C GLY A 45 -43.53 21.39 40.85
N LEU A 46 -44.57 20.84 40.21
CA LEU A 46 -45.91 21.49 40.14
C LEU A 46 -46.54 21.67 41.53
N ARG A 47 -46.08 20.94 42.54
CA ARG A 47 -46.51 21.10 43.95
C ARG A 47 -45.82 22.27 44.65
N THR A 48 -44.79 22.85 44.04
CA THR A 48 -44.01 23.99 44.56
C THR A 48 -43.90 25.10 43.50
N PRO A 49 -44.98 25.86 43.23
CA PRO A 49 -45.05 26.83 42.13
C PRO A 49 -43.95 27.90 42.16
N ASP A 50 -43.53 28.32 43.35
CA ASP A 50 -42.50 29.36 43.54
C ASP A 50 -41.11 28.92 43.05
N THR A 51 -40.83 27.62 43.07
CA THR A 51 -39.55 27.02 42.64
C THR A 51 -39.65 26.27 41.32
N LEU A 52 -40.85 26.19 40.72
CA LEU A 52 -41.11 25.43 39.49
C LEU A 52 -40.18 25.85 38.35
N TRP A 53 -39.87 27.14 38.23
CA TRP A 53 -38.97 27.64 37.19
C TRP A 53 -37.52 27.12 37.37
N VAL A 54 -37.05 26.95 38.62
CA VAL A 54 -35.72 26.38 38.92
C VAL A 54 -35.70 24.90 38.57
N VAL A 55 -36.73 24.18 39.00
CA VAL A 55 -36.91 22.74 38.70
C VAL A 55 -36.92 22.52 37.18
N ALA A 56 -37.67 23.34 36.44
CA ALA A 56 -37.74 23.26 34.99
C ALA A 56 -36.38 23.56 34.32
N LEU A 57 -35.63 24.53 34.83
CA LEU A 57 -34.31 24.87 34.30
C LEU A 57 -33.30 23.73 34.55
N PHE A 58 -33.23 23.19 35.76
CA PHE A 58 -32.37 22.02 36.07
C PHE A 58 -32.74 20.79 35.24
N THR A 59 -34.04 20.50 35.10
CA THR A 59 -34.55 19.40 34.26
C THR A 59 -34.14 19.59 32.80
N GLY A 60 -34.27 20.82 32.27
CA GLY A 60 -33.88 21.16 30.91
C GLY A 60 -32.38 20.95 30.68
N VAL A 61 -31.53 21.39 31.60
CA VAL A 61 -30.08 21.19 31.49
C VAL A 61 -29.72 19.69 31.60
N PHE A 62 -30.38 18.95 32.49
CA PHE A 62 -30.23 17.49 32.56
C PHE A 62 -30.51 16.81 31.22
N TRP A 63 -31.63 17.15 30.56
CA TRP A 63 -31.95 16.61 29.23
C TRP A 63 -30.95 17.02 28.16
N ILE A 64 -30.42 18.25 28.19
CA ILE A 64 -29.36 18.68 27.26
C ILE A 64 -28.11 17.78 27.42
N TRP A 65 -27.68 17.50 28.66
CA TRP A 65 -26.53 16.63 28.93
C TRP A 65 -26.76 15.21 28.42
N VAL A 66 -27.92 14.61 28.74
CA VAL A 66 -28.23 13.24 28.32
C VAL A 66 -28.41 13.15 26.81
N ALA A 67 -29.11 14.08 26.18
CA ALA A 67 -29.29 14.11 24.72
C ALA A 67 -27.96 14.26 23.98
N ALA A 68 -27.09 15.18 24.45
CA ALA A 68 -25.75 15.33 23.91
C ALA A 68 -24.90 14.06 24.09
N GLY A 69 -24.98 13.43 25.25
CA GLY A 69 -24.27 12.18 25.55
C GLY A 69 -24.73 11.01 24.69
N LEU A 70 -26.05 10.82 24.56
CA LEU A 70 -26.64 9.77 23.72
C LEU A 70 -26.31 9.98 22.24
N LEU A 71 -26.39 11.22 21.74
CA LEU A 71 -26.05 11.52 20.35
C LEU A 71 -24.54 11.31 20.08
N ALA A 72 -23.68 11.73 21.00
CA ALA A 72 -22.25 11.47 20.92
C ALA A 72 -21.93 9.97 20.98
N TRP A 73 -22.61 9.22 21.85
CA TRP A 73 -22.43 7.76 22.01
C TRP A 73 -22.93 6.99 20.78
N TRP A 74 -24.08 7.38 20.21
CA TRP A 74 -24.61 6.80 18.98
C TRP A 74 -23.68 7.04 17.79
N ARG A 75 -23.13 8.25 17.67
CA ARG A 75 -22.19 8.60 16.59
C ARG A 75 -20.82 7.95 16.75
N ARG A 76 -20.33 7.75 17.98
CA ARG A 76 -19.02 7.14 18.26
C ARG A 76 -19.12 6.12 19.41
N PRO A 77 -19.61 4.89 19.14
CA PRO A 77 -19.81 3.83 20.13
C PRO A 77 -18.58 3.51 21.00
N HIS A 78 -17.40 3.59 20.40
CA HIS A 78 -16.12 3.25 21.01
C HIS A 78 -15.50 4.39 21.83
N ASN A 79 -16.11 5.59 21.81
CA ASN A 79 -15.64 6.76 22.55
C ASN A 79 -16.47 6.95 23.84
N ASN A 80 -15.80 6.88 24.98
CA ASN A 80 -16.43 7.04 26.30
C ASN A 80 -16.95 8.46 26.58
N THR A 81 -16.67 9.45 25.73
CA THR A 81 -17.15 10.83 25.90
C THR A 81 -18.68 10.89 25.97
N GLY A 82 -19.38 10.07 25.17
CA GLY A 82 -20.85 10.00 25.20
C GLY A 82 -21.38 9.47 26.54
N LEU A 83 -20.75 8.41 27.07
CA LEU A 83 -21.08 7.88 28.40
C LEU A 83 -20.81 8.92 29.50
N LEU A 84 -19.66 9.60 29.48
CA LEU A 84 -19.30 10.62 30.48
C LEU A 84 -20.31 11.79 30.50
N LEU A 85 -20.82 12.20 29.34
CA LEU A 85 -21.90 13.20 29.23
C LEU A 85 -23.21 12.69 29.84
N VAL A 86 -23.60 11.44 29.61
CA VAL A 86 -24.80 10.86 30.25
C VAL A 86 -24.64 10.81 31.76
N VAL A 87 -23.49 10.35 32.27
CA VAL A 87 -23.21 10.32 33.71
C VAL A 87 -23.17 11.73 34.30
N GLY A 88 -22.67 12.73 33.57
CA GLY A 88 -22.73 14.13 33.98
C GLY A 88 -24.14 14.69 34.07
N GLY A 89 -25.01 14.33 33.14
CA GLY A 89 -26.43 14.62 33.24
C GLY A 89 -27.03 14.02 34.52
N ILE A 90 -26.76 12.76 34.82
CA ILE A 90 -27.24 12.10 36.05
C ILE A 90 -26.71 12.81 37.30
N ALA A 91 -25.42 13.19 37.32
CA ALA A 91 -24.85 13.95 38.43
C ALA A 91 -25.54 15.30 38.64
N LEU A 92 -25.91 15.99 37.55
CA LEU A 92 -26.64 17.25 37.62
C LEU A 92 -28.09 17.06 38.08
N PHE A 93 -28.76 16.00 37.61
CA PHE A 93 -30.09 15.63 38.07
C PHE A 93 -30.11 15.38 39.58
N LEU A 94 -29.18 14.57 40.09
CA LEU A 94 -29.06 14.30 41.52
C LEU A 94 -28.77 15.58 42.33
N ALA A 95 -27.90 16.46 41.81
CA ALA A 95 -27.64 17.75 42.43
C ALA A 95 -28.87 18.68 42.43
N GLY A 96 -29.77 18.57 41.45
CA GLY A 96 -30.98 19.39 41.33
C GLY A 96 -32.13 19.00 42.26
N LEU A 97 -32.11 17.80 42.86
CA LEU A 97 -33.23 17.27 43.64
C LEU A 97 -33.63 18.13 44.86
N VAL A 98 -32.73 18.96 45.40
CA VAL A 98 -33.04 19.91 46.48
C VAL A 98 -34.16 20.89 46.11
N ASN A 99 -34.31 21.21 44.82
CA ASN A 99 -35.30 22.16 44.33
C ASN A 99 -36.74 21.60 44.38
N LEU A 100 -36.92 20.31 44.65
CA LEU A 100 -38.22 19.68 44.77
C LEU A 100 -38.90 19.93 46.12
N GLY A 101 -38.18 20.47 47.11
CA GLY A 101 -38.72 20.75 48.45
C GLY A 101 -39.08 19.49 49.25
N VAL A 102 -38.49 18.34 48.93
CA VAL A 102 -38.71 17.06 49.62
C VAL A 102 -37.50 16.74 50.50
N ASP A 103 -37.68 16.73 51.82
CA ASP A 103 -36.59 16.57 52.80
C ASP A 103 -35.73 15.31 52.57
N ALA A 104 -36.37 14.19 52.25
CA ALA A 104 -35.66 12.94 51.95
C ALA A 104 -34.73 13.05 50.72
N LEU A 105 -35.10 13.88 49.75
CA LEU A 105 -34.30 14.12 48.54
C LEU A 105 -33.23 15.19 48.76
N SER A 106 -33.42 16.11 49.72
CA SER A 106 -32.44 17.15 50.06
C SER A 106 -31.13 16.57 50.57
N VAL A 107 -31.15 15.49 51.37
CA VAL A 107 -29.92 14.80 51.82
C VAL A 107 -29.19 14.16 50.64
N LEU A 108 -29.92 13.49 49.75
CA LEU A 108 -29.36 12.88 48.54
C LEU A 108 -28.75 13.95 47.63
N SER A 109 -29.46 15.06 47.40
CA SER A 109 -28.98 16.20 46.62
C SER A 109 -27.72 16.82 47.21
N ALA A 110 -27.68 16.98 48.54
CA ALA A 110 -26.54 17.56 49.24
C ALA A 110 -25.25 16.76 49.00
N ILE A 111 -25.32 15.42 48.91
CA ILE A 111 -24.16 14.56 48.60
C ILE A 111 -23.65 14.81 47.17
N PHE A 112 -24.56 15.00 46.21
CA PHE A 112 -24.21 15.16 44.80
C PHE A 112 -24.00 16.61 44.35
N ALA A 113 -24.22 17.60 45.22
CA ALA A 113 -24.21 19.03 44.91
C ALA A 113 -22.96 19.51 44.13
N THR A 114 -21.79 18.93 44.39
CA THR A 114 -20.52 19.29 43.75
C THR A 114 -20.06 18.29 42.67
N SER A 115 -20.80 17.19 42.46
CA SER A 115 -20.48 16.16 41.46
C SER A 115 -20.45 16.69 40.01
N PRO A 116 -21.32 17.64 39.59
CA PRO A 116 -21.24 18.23 38.26
C PRO A 116 -19.89 18.89 37.96
N LEU A 117 -19.23 19.49 38.97
CA LEU A 117 -17.91 20.08 38.82
C LEU A 117 -16.83 19.02 38.59
N ALA A 118 -16.84 17.94 39.38
CA ALA A 118 -15.92 16.81 39.21
C ALA A 118 -16.10 16.15 37.84
N MET A 119 -17.35 16.01 37.37
CA MET A 119 -17.62 15.46 36.05
C MET A 119 -17.15 16.38 34.93
N THR A 120 -17.40 17.69 35.04
CA THR A 120 -16.94 18.70 34.08
C THR A 120 -15.42 18.63 33.92
N MET A 121 -14.71 18.57 35.05
CA MET A 121 -13.26 18.43 35.12
C MET A 121 -12.78 17.10 34.51
N HIS A 122 -13.43 15.98 34.83
CA HIS A 122 -13.14 14.67 34.23
C HIS A 122 -13.33 14.69 32.71
N LEU A 123 -14.49 15.17 32.24
CA LEU A 123 -14.84 15.25 30.83
C LEU A 123 -13.80 16.07 30.05
N LEU A 124 -13.36 17.20 30.59
CA LEU A 124 -12.38 18.09 29.98
C LEU A 124 -10.98 17.47 29.91
N HIS A 125 -10.61 16.65 30.89
CA HIS A 125 -9.36 15.89 30.88
C HIS A 125 -9.38 14.66 29.96
N ALA A 126 -10.53 14.00 29.87
CA ALA A 126 -10.74 12.78 29.09
C ALA A 126 -10.93 13.06 27.59
N PHE A 127 -11.43 14.24 27.24
CA PHE A 127 -11.63 14.65 25.87
C PHE A 127 -10.30 14.82 25.10
N PRO A 128 -10.22 14.43 23.81
CA PRO A 128 -11.30 13.90 22.94
C PRO A 128 -11.57 12.39 23.06
N SER A 129 -10.66 11.66 23.68
CA SER A 129 -10.65 10.19 23.66
C SER A 129 -11.67 9.51 24.59
N GLY A 130 -12.27 10.28 25.50
CA GLY A 130 -13.09 9.75 26.59
C GLY A 130 -12.28 8.99 27.66
N ARG A 131 -10.94 9.04 27.62
CA ARG A 131 -10.06 8.36 28.57
C ARG A 131 -9.03 9.31 29.16
N LEU A 132 -8.72 9.11 30.44
CA LEU A 132 -7.69 9.86 31.14
C LEU A 132 -6.30 9.36 30.73
N ARG A 133 -5.38 10.29 30.45
CA ARG A 133 -4.03 9.97 30.00
C ARG A 133 -2.99 10.86 30.64
N GLY A 134 -1.89 10.23 31.07
CA GLY A 134 -0.78 10.88 31.76
C GLY A 134 -1.02 11.04 33.26
N ARG A 135 0.06 10.96 34.04
CA ARG A 135 0.01 11.00 35.51
C ARG A 135 -0.67 12.27 36.01
N LEU A 136 -0.31 13.43 35.46
CA LEU A 136 -0.89 14.73 35.84
C LEU A 136 -2.41 14.78 35.63
N SER A 137 -2.92 14.23 34.53
CA SER A 137 -4.36 14.21 34.26
C SER A 137 -5.09 13.29 35.24
N ILE A 138 -4.53 12.12 35.52
CA ILE A 138 -5.14 11.14 36.42
C ILE A 138 -5.14 11.70 37.85
N THR A 139 -4.02 12.26 38.31
CA THR A 139 -3.92 12.85 39.65
C THR A 139 -4.89 14.01 39.83
N THR A 140 -5.01 14.91 38.86
CA THR A 140 -5.96 16.04 38.95
C THR A 140 -7.40 15.53 39.03
N VAL A 141 -7.77 14.49 38.28
CA VAL A 141 -9.13 13.94 38.29
C VAL A 141 -9.44 13.25 39.61
N VAL A 142 -8.51 12.43 40.11
CA VAL A 142 -8.65 11.78 41.42
C VAL A 142 -8.81 12.83 42.52
N LEU A 143 -7.96 13.87 42.50
CA LEU A 143 -8.08 14.99 43.43
C LEU A 143 -9.42 15.71 43.28
N GLY A 144 -9.95 15.89 42.07
CA GLY A 144 -11.27 16.47 41.84
C GLY A 144 -12.42 15.64 42.42
N TRP A 145 -12.40 14.31 42.25
CA TRP A 145 -13.39 13.43 42.87
C TRP A 145 -13.28 13.39 44.39
N VAL A 146 -12.09 13.55 44.95
CA VAL A 146 -11.91 13.68 46.41
C VAL A 146 -12.39 15.06 46.90
N ALA A 147 -12.04 16.11 46.17
CA ALA A 147 -12.32 17.50 46.52
C ALA A 147 -13.78 17.89 46.38
N CYS A 148 -14.55 17.21 45.54
CA CYS A 148 -15.95 17.53 45.31
C CYS A 148 -16.88 16.54 46.02
N PRO A 149 -17.21 15.35 45.50
CA PRO A 149 -18.22 14.49 46.13
C PRO A 149 -17.79 13.87 47.46
N VAL A 150 -16.51 13.50 47.65
CA VAL A 150 -16.08 12.87 48.90
C VAL A 150 -16.07 13.86 50.07
N SER A 151 -15.50 15.05 49.87
CA SER A 151 -15.55 16.13 50.87
C SER A 151 -16.99 16.57 51.16
N GLN A 152 -17.85 16.60 50.13
CA GLN A 152 -19.26 16.93 50.28
C GLN A 152 -20.00 15.90 51.15
N LEU A 153 -19.73 14.60 50.97
CA LEU A 153 -20.26 13.55 51.84
C LEU A 153 -19.83 13.76 53.29
N VAL A 154 -18.55 14.11 53.53
CA VAL A 154 -18.04 14.41 54.88
C VAL A 154 -18.78 15.58 55.50
N LEU A 155 -19.04 16.66 54.75
CA LEU A 155 -19.83 17.80 55.25
C LEU A 155 -21.25 17.39 55.64
N VAL A 156 -21.91 16.55 54.83
CA VAL A 156 -23.25 16.06 55.14
C VAL A 156 -23.26 15.24 56.43
N VAL A 157 -22.27 14.36 56.66
CA VAL A 157 -22.17 13.58 57.91
C VAL A 157 -21.86 14.47 59.13
N LEU A 158 -20.95 15.44 58.98
CA LEU A 158 -20.60 16.37 60.05
C LEU A 158 -21.76 17.28 60.44
N SER A 159 -22.68 17.58 59.52
CA SER A 159 -23.87 18.37 59.81
C SER A 159 -24.77 17.75 60.89
N GLY A 160 -24.78 16.42 61.00
CA GLY A 160 -25.50 15.68 62.03
C GLY A 160 -24.72 15.36 63.32
N THR A 161 -23.40 15.58 63.36
CA THR A 161 -22.55 15.04 64.45
C THR A 161 -21.56 16.05 65.05
N ALA A 162 -21.00 16.99 64.27
CA ALA A 162 -19.92 17.87 64.69
C ALA A 162 -19.95 19.23 63.95
N GLN A 163 -20.96 20.05 64.26
CA GLN A 163 -21.23 21.31 63.55
C GLN A 163 -20.07 22.32 63.59
N GLY A 164 -19.27 22.34 64.65
CA GLY A 164 -18.10 23.23 64.78
C GLY A 164 -16.97 22.97 63.77
N ALA A 165 -16.91 21.76 63.18
CA ALA A 165 -15.90 21.41 62.18
C ALA A 165 -16.30 21.82 60.74
N ILE A 166 -17.59 22.13 60.51
CA ILE A 166 -18.14 22.44 59.17
C ILE A 166 -17.39 23.60 58.48
N PRO A 167 -17.13 24.76 59.14
CA PRO A 167 -16.47 25.88 58.45
C PRO A 167 -15.06 25.53 58.00
N VAL A 168 -14.32 24.75 58.79
CA VAL A 168 -12.96 24.33 58.47
C VAL A 168 -12.97 23.38 57.28
N VAL A 169 -13.83 22.36 57.30
CA VAL A 169 -13.93 21.39 56.20
C VAL A 169 -14.43 22.06 54.91
N ALA A 170 -15.39 22.97 55.01
CA ALA A 170 -15.89 23.73 53.87
C ALA A 170 -14.81 24.65 53.26
N ALA A 171 -13.97 25.30 54.10
CA ALA A 171 -12.85 26.10 53.64
C ALA A 171 -11.77 25.25 52.93
N VAL A 172 -11.48 24.06 53.46
CA VAL A 172 -10.55 23.10 52.83
C VAL A 172 -11.10 22.62 51.49
N GLN A 173 -12.38 22.24 51.43
CA GLN A 173 -13.05 21.82 50.21
C GLN A 173 -13.03 22.93 49.14
N LYS A 174 -13.37 24.17 49.52
CA LYS A 174 -13.35 25.31 48.60
C LYS A 174 -11.95 25.56 48.04
N THR A 175 -10.93 25.58 48.90
CA THR A 175 -9.53 25.81 48.50
C THR A 175 -9.05 24.71 47.56
N LEU A 176 -9.26 23.45 47.94
CA LEU A 176 -8.85 22.29 47.14
C LEU A 176 -9.57 22.26 45.78
N GLY A 177 -10.88 22.54 45.77
CA GLY A 177 -11.67 22.64 44.55
C GLY A 177 -11.12 23.70 43.58
N ILE A 178 -10.85 24.91 44.08
CA ILE A 178 -10.25 25.99 43.26
C ILE A 178 -8.88 25.55 42.73
N THR A 179 -8.02 24.96 43.56
CA THR A 179 -6.70 24.48 43.13
C THR A 179 -6.81 23.45 42.00
N VAL A 180 -7.72 22.48 42.10
CA VAL A 180 -7.94 21.47 41.06
C VAL A 180 -8.45 22.09 39.76
N MET A 181 -9.35 23.06 39.84
CA MET A 181 -9.89 23.76 38.65
C MET A 181 -8.82 24.60 37.96
N VAL A 182 -7.95 25.29 38.72
CA VAL A 182 -6.80 26.02 38.18
C VAL A 182 -5.79 25.06 37.55
N LEU A 183 -5.48 23.94 38.20
CA LEU A 183 -4.60 22.91 37.62
C LEU A 183 -5.18 22.34 36.32
N THR A 184 -6.50 22.14 36.26
CA THR A 184 -7.21 21.72 35.04
C THR A 184 -7.02 22.74 33.92
N ALA A 185 -7.23 24.03 34.20
CA ALA A 185 -6.97 25.10 33.23
C ALA A 185 -5.52 25.11 32.74
N ILE A 186 -4.53 24.97 33.63
CA ILE A 186 -3.10 24.91 33.28
C ILE A 186 -2.81 23.71 32.38
N VAL A 187 -3.37 22.53 32.68
CA VAL A 187 -3.20 21.32 31.87
C VAL A 187 -3.73 21.55 30.45
N LEU A 188 -4.89 22.20 30.30
CA LEU A 188 -5.49 22.47 29.01
C LEU A 188 -4.72 23.52 28.22
N VAL A 189 -4.25 24.59 28.88
CA VAL A 189 -3.38 25.59 28.26
C VAL A 189 -2.10 24.93 27.76
N ARG A 190 -1.46 24.08 28.58
CA ARG A 190 -0.25 23.35 28.17
C ARG A 190 -0.53 22.42 26.98
N ARG A 191 -1.67 21.70 26.98
CA ARG A 191 -2.10 20.87 25.85
C ARG A 191 -2.29 21.70 24.58
N LEU A 192 -2.85 22.91 24.69
CA LEU A 192 -3.07 23.80 23.56
C LEU A 192 -1.78 24.43 23.02
N ILE A 193 -0.80 24.71 23.88
CA ILE A 193 0.52 25.24 23.49
C ILE A 193 1.36 24.18 22.79
N VAL A 194 1.33 22.94 23.26
CA VAL A 194 2.11 21.82 22.69
C VAL A 194 1.47 21.27 21.40
N ALA A 195 0.20 21.56 21.12
CA ALA A 195 -0.48 21.08 19.92
C ALA A 195 0.02 21.75 18.64
N ASP A 196 0.16 20.95 17.57
CA ASP A 196 0.57 21.43 16.25
C ASP A 196 -0.34 22.53 15.69
N PRO A 197 0.15 23.39 14.78
CA PRO A 197 -0.61 24.55 14.26
C PRO A 197 -1.98 24.19 13.65
N GLY A 198 -2.09 23.02 13.00
CA GLY A 198 -3.35 22.50 12.47
C GLY A 198 -4.31 22.03 13.58
N HIS A 199 -3.80 21.28 14.56
CA HIS A 199 -4.56 20.79 15.72
C HIS A 199 -5.03 21.93 16.64
N ARG A 200 -4.22 22.99 16.77
CA ARG A 200 -4.53 24.14 17.60
C ARG A 200 -5.79 24.86 17.12
N ARG A 201 -6.02 25.01 15.82
CA ARG A 201 -7.24 25.68 15.29
C ARG A 201 -8.53 24.95 15.63
N VAL A 202 -8.49 23.61 15.72
CA VAL A 202 -9.66 22.78 16.03
C VAL A 202 -9.89 22.70 17.55
N LEU A 203 -8.81 22.60 18.34
CA LEU A 203 -8.90 22.48 19.80
C LEU A 203 -9.11 23.83 20.50
N LEU A 204 -8.70 24.95 19.88
CA LEU A 204 -8.80 26.30 20.46
C LEU A 204 -10.22 26.69 20.89
N PRO A 205 -11.28 26.58 20.07
CA PRO A 205 -12.62 26.98 20.50
C PRO A 205 -13.13 26.12 21.65
N LEU A 206 -12.82 24.82 21.66
CA LEU A 206 -13.32 23.90 22.68
C LEU A 206 -12.54 23.98 24.00
N PHE A 207 -11.21 23.93 23.97
CA PHE A 207 -10.39 24.09 25.17
C PHE A 207 -10.41 25.51 25.68
N GLY A 208 -10.50 26.52 24.80
CA GLY A 208 -10.73 27.91 25.19
C GLY A 208 -12.02 28.05 25.99
N TYR A 209 -13.13 27.54 25.46
CA TYR A 209 -14.40 27.49 26.19
C TYR A 209 -14.26 26.70 27.51
N GLY A 210 -13.66 25.50 27.49
CA GLY A 210 -13.50 24.67 28.68
C GLY A 210 -12.67 25.31 29.80
N ILE A 211 -11.59 26.02 29.45
CA ILE A 211 -10.78 26.80 30.39
C ILE A 211 -11.63 27.89 31.04
N VAL A 212 -12.34 28.68 30.23
CA VAL A 212 -13.23 29.74 30.72
C VAL A 212 -14.33 29.16 31.60
N ALA A 213 -14.95 28.05 31.17
CA ALA A 213 -16.02 27.38 31.91
C ALA A 213 -15.56 26.90 33.28
N VAL A 214 -14.42 26.21 33.36
CA VAL A 214 -13.87 25.69 34.63
C VAL A 214 -13.48 26.82 35.58
N LEU A 215 -12.89 27.90 35.08
CA LEU A 215 -12.55 29.06 35.89
C LEU A 215 -13.81 29.80 36.37
N LEU A 216 -14.80 30.02 35.50
CA LEU A 216 -16.06 30.63 35.89
C LEU A 216 -16.81 29.78 36.92
N LEU A 217 -16.87 28.46 36.74
CA LEU A 217 -17.50 27.56 37.70
C LEU A 217 -16.84 27.64 39.09
N ALA A 218 -15.51 27.76 39.15
CA ALA A 218 -14.76 27.86 40.39
C ALA A 218 -14.86 29.22 41.08
N PHE A 219 -14.84 30.32 40.30
CA PHE A 219 -14.71 31.68 40.85
C PHE A 219 -16.02 32.48 40.86
N ALA A 220 -17.07 32.07 40.15
CA ALA A 220 -18.32 32.83 40.05
C ALA A 220 -18.90 33.25 41.42
N PRO A 221 -19.04 32.36 42.43
CA PRO A 221 -19.58 32.78 43.74
C PRO A 221 -18.71 33.83 44.45
N THR A 222 -17.38 33.74 44.28
CA THR A 222 -16.43 34.68 44.87
C THR A 222 -16.49 36.04 44.17
N ILE A 223 -16.61 36.06 42.84
CA ILE A 223 -16.72 37.27 42.04
C ILE A 223 -18.04 37.99 42.32
N VAL A 224 -19.16 37.27 42.30
CA VAL A 224 -20.50 37.83 42.57
C VAL A 224 -20.55 38.45 43.97
N GLY A 225 -20.02 37.75 44.99
CA GLY A 225 -19.95 38.26 46.35
C GLY A 225 -19.04 39.49 46.48
N ALA A 226 -17.89 39.51 45.82
CA ALA A 226 -16.97 40.64 45.86
C ALA A 226 -17.54 41.91 45.18
N LEU A 227 -18.40 41.73 44.18
CA LEU A 227 -19.09 42.82 43.47
C LEU A 227 -20.37 43.29 44.18
N GLY A 228 -20.77 42.64 45.28
CA GLY A 228 -22.01 42.95 46.00
C GLY A 228 -23.29 42.61 45.22
N TRP A 229 -23.18 41.71 44.24
CA TRP A 229 -24.33 41.23 43.46
C TRP A 229 -25.12 40.16 44.21
N ASP A 230 -26.38 39.95 43.80
CA ASP A 230 -27.24 38.92 44.37
C ASP A 230 -26.58 37.53 44.24
N PRO A 231 -26.39 36.76 45.34
CA PRO A 231 -25.84 35.40 45.31
C PRO A 231 -26.55 34.46 44.33
N SER A 232 -27.85 34.70 44.05
CA SER A 232 -28.62 33.92 43.08
C SER A 232 -28.02 33.97 41.67
N LEU A 233 -27.40 35.09 41.30
CA LEU A 233 -26.74 35.28 40.00
C LEU A 233 -25.55 34.33 39.81
N GLY A 234 -24.85 33.98 40.89
CA GLY A 234 -23.76 33.01 40.84
C GLY A 234 -24.25 31.63 40.40
N GLY A 235 -25.39 31.18 40.96
CA GLY A 235 -26.03 29.92 40.58
C GLY A 235 -26.52 29.93 39.12
N VAL A 236 -27.12 31.04 38.68
CA VAL A 236 -27.59 31.20 37.28
C VAL A 236 -26.40 31.14 36.30
N ILE A 237 -25.29 31.84 36.59
CA ILE A 237 -24.08 31.78 35.77
C ILE A 237 -23.54 30.36 35.69
N GLN A 238 -23.43 29.66 36.83
CA GLN A 238 -22.95 28.27 36.86
C GLN A 238 -23.85 27.34 36.05
N LEU A 239 -25.16 27.53 36.09
CA LEU A 239 -26.11 26.71 35.34
C LEU A 239 -26.05 26.97 33.83
N ILE A 240 -25.93 28.23 33.41
CA ILE A 240 -25.74 28.60 32.00
C ILE A 240 -24.43 27.99 31.45
N VAL A 241 -23.33 28.14 32.19
CA VAL A 241 -22.04 27.55 31.81
C VAL A 241 -22.14 26.04 31.74
N SER A 242 -22.79 25.40 32.70
CA SER A 242 -23.00 23.95 32.71
C SER A 242 -23.87 23.46 31.55
N ALA A 243 -24.84 24.27 31.09
CA ALA A 243 -25.71 23.93 29.96
C ALA A 243 -25.01 24.06 28.60
N ALA A 244 -24.13 25.04 28.45
CA ALA A 244 -23.37 25.24 27.21
C ALA A 244 -22.28 24.17 27.02
N MET A 245 -21.78 23.56 28.09
CA MET A 245 -20.72 22.57 28.04
C MET A 245 -21.04 21.30 27.23
N PRO A 246 -22.13 20.54 27.48
CA PRO A 246 -22.45 19.36 26.69
C PRO A 246 -22.65 19.69 25.22
N VAL A 247 -23.19 20.87 24.90
CA VAL A 247 -23.36 21.37 23.53
C VAL A 247 -22.00 21.63 22.89
N ALA A 248 -21.08 22.32 23.59
CA ALA A 248 -19.73 22.57 23.09
C ALA A 248 -18.97 21.27 22.84
N PHE A 249 -19.09 20.27 23.72
CA PHE A 249 -18.46 18.96 23.54
C PHE A 249 -19.09 18.15 22.42
N LEU A 250 -20.43 18.16 22.31
CA LEU A 250 -21.13 17.54 21.18
C LEU A 250 -20.71 18.18 19.86
N LEU A 251 -20.68 19.51 19.79
CA LEU A 251 -20.14 20.25 18.66
C LEU A 251 -18.68 19.90 18.43
N GLY A 252 -17.85 19.71 19.46
CA GLY A 252 -16.49 19.20 19.32
C GLY A 252 -16.42 17.79 18.71
N VAL A 253 -17.34 16.90 19.08
CA VAL A 253 -17.45 15.53 18.52
C VAL A 253 -17.96 15.54 17.07
N LEU A 254 -18.86 16.48 16.74
CA LEU A 254 -19.52 16.62 15.43
C LEU A 254 -18.72 17.48 14.43
N LEU A 255 -18.24 18.65 14.85
CA LEU A 255 -17.44 19.62 14.06
C LEU A 255 -15.95 19.28 14.06
N GLY A 256 -15.45 18.56 15.06
CA GLY A 256 -14.03 18.26 15.21
C GLY A 256 -13.52 17.33 14.11
N GLY A 257 -13.18 17.92 12.96
CA GLY A 257 -11.79 18.05 12.49
C GLY A 257 -10.91 16.80 12.38
N PHE A 258 -11.44 15.60 12.55
CA PHE A 258 -10.80 14.35 12.16
C PHE A 258 -11.60 13.86 10.97
N ARG A 259 -11.13 14.29 9.79
CA ARG A 259 -11.79 14.19 8.49
C ARG A 259 -12.47 12.84 8.29
N ARG A 260 -13.61 12.88 7.59
CA ARG A 260 -14.23 11.75 6.92
C ARG A 260 -13.18 10.78 6.34
N THR A 261 -12.96 9.67 7.02
CA THR A 261 -12.47 8.41 6.46
C THR A 261 -13.04 7.25 7.28
N GLY A 262 -14.33 7.35 7.60
CA GLY A 262 -15.16 6.22 8.05
C GLY A 262 -15.64 5.36 6.87
N ALA A 263 -14.96 5.41 5.73
CA ALA A 263 -15.19 4.51 4.61
C ALA A 263 -13.90 3.72 4.41
N LEU A 264 -13.88 2.50 4.93
CA LEU A 264 -12.97 1.42 4.50
C LEU A 264 -13.22 1.00 3.03
N GLU A 265 -14.11 1.69 2.31
CA GLU A 265 -14.62 1.32 0.99
C GLU A 265 -13.84 1.84 -0.24
N PRO A 266 -12.77 2.65 -0.14
CA PRO A 266 -11.86 2.77 -1.27
C PRO A 266 -10.45 2.27 -0.97
N LEU A 267 -10.22 1.45 0.06
CA LEU A 267 -8.90 0.82 0.23
C LEU A 267 -8.67 -0.24 -0.86
N SER A 268 -9.71 -0.99 -1.24
CA SER A 268 -9.69 -1.90 -2.40
C SER A 268 -9.66 -1.15 -3.74
N ALA A 269 -10.33 0.01 -3.83
CA ALA A 269 -10.30 0.85 -5.03
C ALA A 269 -8.94 1.53 -5.23
N TRP A 270 -8.23 1.90 -4.17
CA TRP A 270 -6.87 2.48 -4.27
C TRP A 270 -5.80 1.43 -4.57
N LEU A 271 -5.88 0.25 -3.97
CA LEU A 271 -5.01 -0.90 -4.31
C LEU A 271 -5.21 -1.42 -5.74
N GLY A 272 -6.32 -1.04 -6.37
CA GLY A 272 -6.64 -1.39 -7.75
C GLY A 272 -6.06 -0.46 -8.81
N ILE A 273 -5.68 0.79 -8.48
CA ILE A 273 -5.52 1.85 -9.50
C ILE A 273 -4.08 2.33 -9.70
N THR A 274 -3.15 2.17 -8.76
CA THR A 274 -1.79 2.67 -8.97
C THR A 274 -0.72 1.72 -8.44
N GLY A 275 0.31 1.47 -9.26
CA GLY A 275 1.64 1.02 -8.82
C GLY A 275 2.36 2.11 -8.03
N ALA A 276 1.66 2.70 -7.06
CA ALA A 276 2.18 3.76 -6.23
C ALA A 276 2.89 3.10 -5.05
N GLY A 277 4.22 3.19 -5.07
CA GLY A 277 5.12 2.62 -4.07
C GLY A 277 4.71 2.89 -2.62
N GLY A 278 5.32 2.14 -1.71
CA GLY A 278 5.10 2.22 -0.26
C GLY A 278 4.89 3.61 0.36
N PRO A 279 5.51 4.72 -0.09
CA PRO A 279 5.24 6.08 0.43
C PRO A 279 3.83 6.63 0.15
N ALA A 280 3.18 6.21 -0.93
CA ALA A 280 1.81 6.61 -1.23
C ALA A 280 0.81 5.87 -0.33
N VAL A 281 1.06 4.58 -0.10
CA VAL A 281 0.27 3.74 0.80
C VAL A 281 0.43 4.20 2.25
N ALA A 282 1.64 4.55 2.68
CA ALA A 282 1.90 5.12 4.00
C ALA A 282 1.12 6.43 4.25
N ARG A 283 1.11 7.35 3.27
CA ARG A 283 0.34 8.60 3.34
C ARG A 283 -1.18 8.37 3.36
N ALA A 284 -1.67 7.38 2.61
CA ALA A 284 -3.07 7.01 2.63
C ALA A 284 -3.49 6.38 3.98
N LEU A 285 -2.64 5.53 4.56
CA LEU A 285 -2.83 4.99 5.91
C LEU A 285 -2.85 6.10 6.97
N ALA A 286 -1.89 7.03 6.91
CA ALA A 286 -1.81 8.19 7.81
C ALA A 286 -3.12 8.99 7.78
N GLY A 287 -3.65 9.28 6.58
CA GLY A 287 -4.93 9.96 6.40
C GLY A 287 -6.16 9.14 6.85
N THR A 288 -6.09 7.81 6.81
CA THR A 288 -7.19 6.93 7.24
C THR A 288 -7.22 6.74 8.76
N LEU A 289 -6.05 6.61 9.38
CA LEU A 289 -5.89 6.46 10.82
C LEU A 289 -5.90 7.80 11.57
N GLY A 290 -5.83 8.92 10.82
CA GLY A 290 -5.80 10.27 11.37
C GLY A 290 -4.49 10.59 12.09
N ASP A 291 -3.41 9.91 11.73
CA ASP A 291 -2.07 10.08 12.29
C ASP A 291 -1.09 10.47 11.17
N ASP A 292 -0.90 11.76 10.95
CA ASP A 292 0.03 12.31 9.97
C ASP A 292 1.51 12.02 10.31
N SER A 293 1.77 11.55 11.53
CA SER A 293 3.10 11.19 12.00
C SER A 293 3.40 9.69 11.86
N LEU A 294 2.45 8.93 11.31
CA LEU A 294 2.59 7.51 10.99
C LEU A 294 3.69 7.32 9.94
N ARG A 295 4.57 6.36 10.18
CA ARG A 295 5.64 5.99 9.25
C ARG A 295 5.62 4.48 9.02
N VAL A 296 5.86 4.08 7.79
CA VAL A 296 6.12 2.68 7.43
C VAL A 296 7.62 2.50 7.34
N VAL A 297 8.15 1.49 8.02
CA VAL A 297 9.54 1.03 7.89
C VAL A 297 9.55 -0.35 7.27
N TYR A 298 10.57 -0.63 6.46
CA TYR A 298 10.68 -1.88 5.71
C TYR A 298 11.70 -2.80 6.38
N TRP A 299 11.49 -4.10 6.30
CA TRP A 299 12.45 -5.09 6.77
C TRP A 299 13.45 -5.44 5.67
N SER A 300 14.75 -5.38 5.97
CA SER A 300 15.81 -5.80 5.06
C SER A 300 16.33 -7.19 5.46
N PRO A 301 16.02 -8.25 4.69
CA PRO A 301 16.49 -9.61 5.01
C PRO A 301 18.01 -9.76 4.92
N GLU A 302 18.67 -8.99 4.05
CA GLU A 302 20.13 -9.05 3.85
C GLU A 302 20.91 -8.45 5.02
N ARG A 303 20.31 -7.47 5.69
CA ARG A 303 20.97 -6.71 6.78
C ARG A 303 20.41 -7.00 8.17
N ASP A 304 19.36 -7.80 8.25
CA ASP A 304 18.65 -8.16 9.50
C ASP A 304 18.22 -6.91 10.30
N GLU A 305 17.81 -5.85 9.61
CA GLU A 305 17.46 -4.56 10.21
C GLU A 305 16.25 -3.90 9.52
N TYR A 306 15.58 -3.01 10.25
CA TYR A 306 14.55 -2.14 9.68
C TYR A 306 15.18 -0.93 9.00
N VAL A 307 14.70 -0.62 7.79
CA VAL A 307 15.16 0.51 6.99
C VAL A 307 14.01 1.48 6.66
N ASP A 308 14.34 2.76 6.52
CA ASP A 308 13.39 3.76 6.03
C ASP A 308 13.31 3.81 4.49
N GLU A 309 12.49 4.72 3.97
CA GLU A 309 12.30 4.94 2.53
C GLU A 309 13.58 5.35 1.79
N SER A 310 14.59 5.86 2.50
CA SER A 310 15.91 6.21 1.96
C SER A 310 16.94 5.09 2.13
N GLY A 311 16.55 3.94 2.68
CA GLY A 311 17.45 2.82 2.97
C GLY A 311 18.34 3.03 4.20
N GLY A 312 18.05 4.03 5.03
CA GLY A 312 18.75 4.27 6.28
C GLY A 312 18.23 3.36 7.41
N PRO A 313 19.09 2.85 8.30
CA PRO A 313 18.66 1.99 9.40
C PRO A 313 17.81 2.78 10.41
N VAL A 314 16.70 2.19 10.84
CA VAL A 314 15.77 2.80 11.79
C VAL A 314 15.29 1.76 12.79
N ASP A 315 15.53 1.98 14.08
CA ASP A 315 14.91 1.18 15.13
C ASP A 315 13.47 1.69 15.41
N PRO A 316 12.42 0.89 15.10
CA PRO A 316 11.04 1.28 15.37
C PRO A 316 10.72 1.40 16.86
N ALA A 317 11.46 0.74 17.74
CA ALA A 317 11.23 0.73 19.18
C ALA A 317 11.85 1.94 19.92
N GLN A 318 12.86 2.61 19.35
CA GLN A 318 13.60 3.69 20.03
C GLN A 318 12.94 5.07 20.01
N ARG A 319 11.85 5.30 19.27
CA ARG A 319 11.26 6.64 19.11
C ARG A 319 10.34 7.07 20.26
N GLY A 320 10.84 7.12 21.49
CA GLY A 320 10.19 7.85 22.60
C GLY A 320 8.92 7.20 23.21
N PRO A 321 8.50 7.68 24.39
CA PRO A 321 7.52 6.99 25.25
C PRO A 321 6.07 6.98 24.73
N ASP A 322 5.77 7.71 23.66
CA ASP A 322 4.42 7.86 23.10
C ASP A 322 4.26 7.22 21.71
N ARG A 323 5.27 6.50 21.21
CA ARG A 323 5.20 5.77 19.93
C ARG A 323 4.87 4.31 20.15
N GLY A 324 3.89 3.82 19.38
CA GLY A 324 3.57 2.41 19.24
C GLY A 324 4.07 1.91 17.90
N TRP A 325 4.32 0.61 17.80
CA TRP A 325 4.67 -0.01 16.52
C TRP A 325 3.98 -1.35 16.38
N CYS A 326 3.77 -1.76 15.13
CA CYS A 326 3.16 -3.03 14.77
C CYS A 326 3.92 -3.65 13.60
N GLU A 327 4.32 -4.91 13.74
CA GLU A 327 4.92 -5.67 12.64
C GLU A 327 3.90 -5.91 11.52
N ILE A 328 4.41 -5.93 10.29
CA ILE A 328 3.71 -6.31 9.07
C ILE A 328 4.29 -7.64 8.64
N ARG A 329 3.47 -8.69 8.61
CA ARG A 329 3.87 -10.03 8.19
C ARG A 329 2.99 -10.52 7.04
N VAL A 330 3.60 -11.21 6.09
CA VAL A 330 2.93 -11.94 4.99
C VAL A 330 3.30 -13.41 5.14
N ASP A 331 2.31 -14.30 5.30
CA ASP A 331 2.52 -15.74 5.47
C ASP A 331 3.63 -16.10 6.48
N SER A 332 3.62 -15.42 7.64
CA SER A 332 4.62 -15.55 8.73
C SER A 332 5.99 -14.91 8.48
N ARG A 333 6.27 -14.37 7.29
CA ARG A 333 7.50 -13.63 6.98
C ARG A 333 7.38 -12.16 7.34
N LEU A 334 8.40 -11.60 7.99
CA LEU A 334 8.47 -10.19 8.35
C LEU A 334 8.79 -9.34 7.10
N VAL A 335 7.98 -8.32 6.84
CA VAL A 335 8.11 -7.44 5.67
C VAL A 335 8.36 -5.99 6.07
N GLY A 336 7.92 -5.58 7.27
CA GLY A 336 8.15 -4.24 7.79
C GLY A 336 7.42 -3.99 9.09
N ALA A 337 7.30 -2.72 9.46
CA ALA A 337 6.50 -2.30 10.61
C ALA A 337 5.85 -0.93 10.37
N ILE A 338 4.70 -0.71 11.02
CA ILE A 338 4.05 0.60 11.10
C ILE A 338 4.38 1.22 12.45
N VAL A 339 4.93 2.43 12.44
CA VAL A 339 5.18 3.26 13.63
C VAL A 339 4.13 4.36 13.70
N TYR A 340 3.44 4.50 14.83
CA TYR A 340 2.32 5.43 15.01
C TYR A 340 2.35 6.12 16.38
N ASP A 341 1.65 7.25 16.53
CA ASP A 341 1.47 7.95 17.80
C ASP A 341 0.33 7.31 18.63
N THR A 342 0.68 6.73 19.78
CA THR A 342 -0.29 6.10 20.69
C THR A 342 -1.28 7.10 21.30
N ARG A 343 -0.98 8.40 21.27
CA ARG A 343 -1.89 9.47 21.70
C ARG A 343 -3.03 9.67 20.70
N MET A 344 -2.82 9.39 19.42
CA MET A 344 -3.84 9.53 18.38
C MET A 344 -4.61 8.22 18.17
N THR A 345 -3.92 7.08 18.22
CA THR A 345 -4.52 5.75 17.96
C THR A 345 -4.53 4.90 19.24
N ALA A 346 -5.67 4.91 19.95
CA ALA A 346 -5.82 4.30 21.27
C ALA A 346 -5.98 2.77 21.28
N ASP A 347 -6.46 2.21 20.18
CA ASP A 347 -6.62 0.76 19.96
C ASP A 347 -5.61 0.33 18.89
N PRO A 348 -4.75 -0.66 19.14
CA PRO A 348 -3.83 -1.18 18.12
C PRO A 348 -4.52 -2.08 17.08
N ALA A 349 -5.77 -2.50 17.28
CA ALA A 349 -6.47 -3.40 16.35
C ALA A 349 -6.73 -2.82 14.94
N PRO A 350 -7.06 -1.53 14.76
CA PRO A 350 -7.14 -0.89 13.44
C PRO A 350 -5.79 -0.79 12.75
N VAL A 351 -4.70 -0.53 13.49
CA VAL A 351 -3.34 -0.47 12.94
C VAL A 351 -2.90 -1.85 12.45
N ARG A 352 -3.18 -2.91 13.22
CA ARG A 352 -2.93 -4.31 12.79
C ARG A 352 -3.66 -4.65 11.49
N ARG A 353 -4.96 -4.36 11.41
CA ARG A 353 -5.75 -4.60 10.19
C ARG A 353 -5.26 -3.80 8.98
N ALA A 354 -4.82 -2.56 9.20
CA ALA A 354 -4.20 -1.76 8.15
C ALA A 354 -2.82 -2.33 7.74
N GLY A 355 -2.08 -2.89 8.70
CA GLY A 355 -0.85 -3.66 8.49
C GLY A 355 -1.08 -4.88 7.60
N ASP A 356 -2.14 -5.67 7.83
CA ASP A 356 -2.48 -6.84 7.01
C ASP A 356 -2.73 -6.45 5.54
N VAL A 357 -3.39 -5.31 5.30
CA VAL A 357 -3.66 -4.81 3.95
C VAL A 357 -2.38 -4.27 3.29
N LEU A 358 -1.54 -3.56 4.06
CA LEU A 358 -0.24 -3.09 3.59
C LEU A 358 0.69 -4.25 3.25
N ALA A 359 0.58 -5.38 3.96
CA ALA A 359 1.31 -6.61 3.70
C ALA A 359 1.04 -7.14 2.29
N ILE A 360 -0.23 -7.15 1.85
CA ILE A 360 -0.64 -7.59 0.50
C ILE A 360 -0.09 -6.65 -0.57
N ALA A 361 -0.08 -5.34 -0.32
CA ALA A 361 0.42 -4.35 -1.27
C ALA A 361 1.94 -4.49 -1.51
N ILE A 362 2.70 -4.62 -0.42
CA ILE A 362 4.17 -4.75 -0.48
C ILE A 362 4.57 -6.09 -1.15
N ASP A 363 3.87 -7.19 -0.85
CA ASP A 363 4.20 -8.48 -1.49
C ASP A 363 3.90 -8.48 -2.99
N ARG A 364 2.86 -7.78 -3.44
CA ARG A 364 2.57 -7.61 -4.88
C ARG A 364 3.69 -6.87 -5.61
N GLU A 365 4.21 -5.78 -5.06
CA GLU A 365 5.33 -5.04 -5.67
C GLU A 365 6.60 -5.89 -5.73
N ARG A 366 6.92 -6.60 -4.65
CA ARG A 366 8.05 -7.53 -4.61
C ARG A 366 7.93 -8.63 -5.67
N LEU A 367 6.76 -9.29 -5.75
CA LEU A 367 6.51 -10.33 -6.76
C LEU A 367 6.64 -9.78 -8.18
N THR A 368 6.18 -8.55 -8.41
CA THR A 368 6.30 -7.89 -9.73
C THR A 368 7.77 -7.61 -10.08
N ALA A 369 8.56 -7.12 -9.12
CA ALA A 369 9.99 -6.90 -9.31
C ALA A 369 10.77 -8.21 -9.54
N GLU A 370 10.45 -9.27 -8.77
CA GLU A 370 11.03 -10.61 -8.96
C GLU A 370 10.68 -11.20 -10.34
N LEU A 371 9.45 -11.01 -10.80
CA LEU A 371 9.00 -11.51 -12.10
C LEU A 371 9.69 -10.77 -13.26
N LEU A 372 9.85 -9.45 -13.16
CA LEU A 372 10.60 -8.66 -14.14
C LEU A 372 12.08 -9.06 -14.16
N ALA A 373 12.73 -9.16 -12.99
CA ALA A 373 14.12 -9.59 -12.90
C ALA A 373 14.33 -11.01 -13.43
N SER A 374 13.39 -11.92 -13.17
CA SER A 374 13.42 -13.28 -13.72
C SER A 374 13.23 -13.31 -15.23
N ASN A 375 12.39 -12.44 -15.78
CA ASN A 375 12.19 -12.33 -17.23
C ASN A 375 13.46 -11.82 -17.93
N ASP A 376 14.09 -10.79 -17.37
CA ASP A 376 15.36 -10.27 -17.87
C ASP A 376 16.46 -11.33 -17.83
N ALA A 377 16.57 -12.07 -16.71
CA ALA A 377 17.53 -13.16 -16.58
C ALA A 377 17.30 -14.29 -17.60
N LEU A 378 16.04 -14.65 -17.87
CA LEU A 378 15.69 -15.65 -18.89
C LEU A 378 16.04 -15.17 -20.30
N THR A 379 15.73 -13.92 -20.63
CA THR A 379 16.05 -13.31 -21.92
C THR A 379 17.56 -13.28 -22.14
N GLN A 380 18.32 -12.81 -21.14
CA GLN A 380 19.78 -12.81 -21.17
C GLN A 380 20.37 -14.22 -21.29
N SER A 381 19.76 -15.23 -20.64
CA SER A 381 20.18 -16.62 -20.78
C SER A 381 19.93 -17.18 -22.18
N ARG A 382 18.81 -16.84 -22.82
CA ARG A 382 18.48 -17.26 -24.19
C ARG A 382 19.45 -16.67 -25.20
N ILE A 383 19.74 -15.37 -25.10
CA ILE A 383 20.73 -14.69 -25.95
C ILE A 383 22.10 -15.39 -25.85
N ARG A 384 22.60 -15.63 -24.63
CA ARG A 384 23.88 -16.33 -24.42
C ARG A 384 23.92 -17.73 -25.02
N LEU A 385 22.81 -18.47 -24.98
CA LEU A 385 22.72 -19.81 -25.59
C LEU A 385 22.83 -19.74 -27.11
N VAL A 386 22.12 -18.81 -27.75
CA VAL A 386 22.19 -18.61 -29.21
C VAL A 386 23.60 -18.19 -29.63
N GLU A 387 24.21 -17.21 -28.93
CA GLU A 387 25.57 -16.76 -29.22
C GLU A 387 26.61 -17.87 -29.06
N THR A 388 26.46 -18.72 -28.04
CA THR A 388 27.38 -19.83 -27.80
C THR A 388 27.22 -20.90 -28.86
N ALA A 389 25.98 -21.21 -29.26
CA ALA A 389 25.71 -22.13 -30.36
C ALA A 389 26.25 -21.59 -31.70
N ASP A 390 26.14 -20.29 -31.97
CA ASP A 390 26.66 -19.67 -33.19
C ASP A 390 28.19 -19.68 -33.22
N ARG A 391 28.85 -19.31 -32.12
CA ARG A 391 30.31 -19.41 -32.01
C ARG A 391 30.81 -20.84 -32.25
N GLU A 392 30.13 -21.83 -31.68
CA GLU A 392 30.51 -23.24 -31.86
C GLU A 392 30.28 -23.73 -33.28
N ARG A 393 29.17 -23.34 -33.92
CA ARG A 393 28.91 -23.65 -35.33
C ARG A 393 29.95 -23.02 -36.25
N SER A 394 30.30 -21.75 -36.02
CA SER A 394 31.36 -21.07 -36.78
C SER A 394 32.71 -21.76 -36.62
N ARG A 395 33.06 -22.17 -35.40
CA ARG A 395 34.29 -22.94 -35.11
C ARG A 395 34.31 -24.27 -35.86
N ILE A 396 33.23 -25.05 -35.78
CA ILE A 396 33.12 -26.33 -36.50
C ILE A 396 33.22 -26.11 -38.01
N ALA A 397 32.55 -25.10 -38.56
CA ALA A 397 32.60 -24.78 -39.98
C ALA A 397 34.00 -24.38 -40.44
N GLN A 398 34.72 -23.58 -39.65
CA GLN A 398 36.11 -23.20 -39.88
C GLN A 398 37.03 -24.44 -39.87
N ASP A 399 36.93 -25.29 -38.85
CA ASP A 399 37.72 -26.52 -38.73
C ASP A 399 37.47 -27.48 -39.92
N LEU A 400 36.21 -27.59 -40.36
CA LEU A 400 35.84 -28.38 -41.55
C LEU A 400 36.39 -27.75 -42.84
N HIS A 401 36.36 -26.43 -42.96
CA HIS A 401 36.90 -25.71 -44.12
C HIS A 401 38.40 -25.92 -44.25
N ASP A 402 39.15 -25.61 -43.20
CA ASP A 402 40.62 -25.60 -43.22
C ASP A 402 41.19 -27.02 -43.23
N GLY A 403 40.58 -27.94 -42.47
CA GLY A 403 41.09 -29.31 -42.34
C GLY A 403 40.75 -30.20 -43.55
N ILE A 404 39.47 -30.29 -43.91
CA ILE A 404 39.02 -31.29 -44.90
C ILE A 404 39.31 -30.82 -46.33
N GLN A 405 39.22 -29.52 -46.64
CA GLN A 405 39.51 -29.06 -48.01
C GLN A 405 40.97 -29.29 -48.41
N VAL A 406 41.91 -29.03 -47.51
CA VAL A 406 43.34 -29.31 -47.77
C VAL A 406 43.54 -30.80 -48.04
N GLN A 407 42.91 -31.66 -47.25
CA GLN A 407 43.00 -33.11 -47.42
C GLN A 407 42.39 -33.59 -48.75
N LEU A 408 41.24 -33.04 -49.15
CA LEU A 408 40.60 -33.34 -50.44
C LEU A 408 41.45 -32.87 -51.63
N VAL A 409 42.07 -31.69 -51.55
CA VAL A 409 42.98 -31.19 -52.59
C VAL A 409 44.20 -32.10 -52.74
N LEU A 410 44.81 -32.54 -51.63
CA LEU A 410 45.94 -33.47 -51.66
C LEU A 410 45.55 -34.84 -52.24
N LEU A 411 44.35 -35.35 -51.92
CA LEU A 411 43.83 -36.58 -52.49
C LEU A 411 43.54 -36.44 -54.00
N ALA A 412 42.99 -35.31 -54.44
CA ALA A 412 42.79 -35.03 -55.87
C ALA A 412 44.12 -34.97 -56.63
N LEU A 413 45.15 -34.38 -56.01
CA LEU A 413 46.50 -34.32 -56.59
C LEU A 413 47.13 -35.71 -56.69
N ALA A 414 46.99 -36.54 -55.65
CA ALA A 414 47.47 -37.92 -55.64
C ALA A 414 46.74 -38.80 -56.67
N ALA A 415 45.42 -38.64 -56.81
CA ALA A 415 44.66 -39.32 -57.87
C ALA A 415 45.15 -38.88 -59.26
N GLN A 416 45.47 -37.59 -59.43
CA GLN A 416 45.98 -37.09 -60.70
C GLN A 416 47.40 -37.59 -61.02
N THR A 417 48.29 -37.71 -60.04
CA THR A 417 49.63 -38.24 -60.27
C THR A 417 49.61 -39.72 -60.64
N ILE A 418 48.70 -40.51 -60.04
CA ILE A 418 48.47 -41.91 -60.43
C ILE A 418 47.90 -41.99 -61.85
N ALA A 419 46.96 -41.10 -62.20
CA ALA A 419 46.36 -41.07 -63.55
C ALA A 419 47.38 -40.75 -64.65
N ASN A 420 48.39 -39.93 -64.34
CA ASN A 420 49.42 -39.44 -65.25
C ASN A 420 50.74 -40.22 -65.19
N ALA A 421 50.83 -41.30 -64.40
CA ALA A 421 52.08 -42.06 -64.27
C ALA A 421 52.45 -42.72 -65.62
N PRO A 422 53.73 -42.70 -66.05
CA PRO A 422 54.15 -43.18 -67.36
C PRO A 422 53.83 -44.66 -67.64
N ASP A 423 53.77 -45.48 -66.59
CA ASP A 423 53.52 -46.92 -66.65
C ASP A 423 52.07 -47.30 -66.28
N ALA A 424 51.17 -46.33 -66.14
CA ALA A 424 49.78 -46.58 -65.75
C ALA A 424 49.01 -47.31 -66.87
N SER A 425 48.32 -48.39 -66.52
CA SER A 425 47.39 -49.05 -67.45
C SER A 425 46.18 -48.15 -67.75
N ALA A 426 45.52 -48.35 -68.90
CA ALA A 426 44.32 -47.59 -69.27
C ALA A 426 43.23 -47.67 -68.18
N ASP A 427 43.01 -48.86 -67.61
CA ASP A 427 42.05 -49.07 -66.51
C ASP A 427 42.45 -48.30 -65.24
N THR A 428 43.74 -48.23 -64.93
CA THR A 428 44.26 -47.46 -63.77
C THR A 428 44.09 -45.96 -63.95
N SER A 429 44.33 -45.45 -65.18
CA SER A 429 44.15 -44.04 -65.50
C SER A 429 42.67 -43.65 -65.43
N GLU A 430 41.77 -44.47 -65.98
CA GLU A 430 40.33 -44.23 -65.92
C GLU A 430 39.77 -44.30 -64.49
N ALA A 431 40.17 -45.29 -63.70
CA ALA A 431 39.77 -45.39 -62.30
C ALA A 431 40.24 -44.18 -61.46
N SER A 432 41.46 -43.68 -61.74
CA SER A 432 42.01 -42.51 -61.06
C SER A 432 41.31 -41.21 -61.46
N ALA A 433 40.92 -41.07 -62.73
CA ALA A 433 40.11 -39.95 -63.20
C ALA A 433 38.71 -39.93 -62.56
N ARG A 434 38.05 -41.09 -62.44
CA ARG A 434 36.76 -41.22 -61.72
C ARG A 434 36.91 -40.88 -60.24
N LEU A 435 37.99 -41.33 -59.58
CA LEU A 435 38.27 -41.00 -58.19
C LEU A 435 38.46 -39.50 -57.99
N ARG A 436 39.21 -38.84 -58.88
CA ARG A 436 39.38 -37.39 -58.85
C ARG A 436 38.05 -36.64 -59.03
N HIS A 437 37.23 -37.08 -59.97
CA HIS A 437 35.92 -36.47 -60.17
C HIS A 437 35.02 -36.58 -58.92
N GLY A 438 35.02 -37.73 -58.25
CA GLY A 438 34.29 -37.91 -56.98
C GLY A 438 34.85 -37.06 -55.83
N ILE A 439 36.16 -36.82 -55.79
CA ILE A 439 36.79 -35.91 -54.81
C ILE A 439 36.39 -34.46 -55.08
N ASP A 440 36.36 -34.03 -56.35
CA ASP A 440 35.94 -32.69 -56.74
C ASP A 440 34.46 -32.44 -56.41
N GLU A 441 33.58 -33.44 -56.62
CA GLU A 441 32.18 -33.39 -56.19
C GLU A 441 32.04 -33.31 -54.67
N ALA A 442 32.77 -34.13 -53.91
CA ALA A 442 32.76 -34.08 -52.44
C ALA A 442 33.29 -32.74 -51.90
N ALA A 443 34.29 -32.14 -52.56
CA ALA A 443 34.81 -30.82 -52.20
C ALA A 443 33.78 -29.72 -52.50
N ALA A 444 33.04 -29.83 -53.60
CA ALA A 444 31.93 -28.94 -53.92
C ALA A 444 30.78 -29.07 -52.91
N ASP A 445 30.43 -30.30 -52.50
CA ASP A 445 29.43 -30.57 -51.47
C ASP A 445 29.83 -29.98 -50.11
N LEU A 446 31.08 -30.19 -49.71
CA LEU A 446 31.62 -29.61 -48.48
C LEU A 446 31.61 -28.09 -48.52
N ARG A 447 32.01 -27.46 -49.64
CA ARG A 447 31.91 -26.00 -49.80
C ARG A 447 30.48 -25.51 -49.66
N ARG A 448 29.52 -26.19 -50.28
CA ARG A 448 28.09 -25.86 -50.17
C ARG A 448 27.62 -25.96 -48.71
N LEU A 449 28.02 -27.02 -47.99
CA LEU A 449 27.69 -27.22 -46.58
C LEU A 449 28.29 -26.15 -45.67
N VAL A 450 29.57 -25.81 -45.85
CA VAL A 450 30.26 -24.80 -45.03
C VAL A 450 29.73 -23.39 -45.32
N HIS A 451 29.42 -23.05 -46.58
CA HIS A 451 28.80 -21.75 -46.92
C HIS A 451 27.43 -21.56 -46.25
N ASN A 452 26.68 -22.64 -46.07
CA ASN A 452 25.40 -22.60 -45.36
C ASN A 452 25.55 -22.44 -43.83
N VAL A 453 26.78 -22.43 -43.29
CA VAL A 453 27.04 -22.34 -41.84
C VAL A 453 27.87 -21.11 -41.48
N LEU A 454 28.85 -20.71 -42.31
CA LEU A 454 29.72 -19.56 -42.07
C LEU A 454 29.84 -18.69 -43.33
N PRO A 455 29.13 -17.57 -43.41
CA PRO A 455 29.28 -16.64 -44.51
C PRO A 455 30.48 -15.74 -44.24
N VAL A 456 31.65 -16.10 -44.80
CA VAL A 456 32.90 -15.35 -44.62
C VAL A 456 32.72 -13.87 -44.99
N THR A 457 31.93 -13.58 -46.03
CA THR A 457 31.57 -12.22 -46.46
C THR A 457 30.85 -11.44 -45.37
N LEU A 458 30.00 -12.09 -44.56
CA LEU A 458 29.30 -11.45 -43.43
C LEU A 458 30.28 -11.05 -42.33
N THR A 459 31.24 -11.92 -42.03
CA THR A 459 32.23 -11.68 -40.97
C THR A 459 33.24 -10.60 -41.38
N GLU A 460 33.65 -10.56 -42.65
CA GLU A 460 34.68 -9.62 -43.14
C GLU A 460 34.13 -8.28 -43.63
N ARG A 461 32.90 -8.26 -44.19
CA ARG A 461 32.36 -7.10 -44.92
C ARG A 461 30.97 -6.66 -44.48
N GLY A 462 30.40 -7.29 -43.45
CA GLY A 462 29.10 -6.90 -42.90
C GLY A 462 27.90 -7.51 -43.63
N LEU A 463 26.70 -7.22 -43.12
CA LEU A 463 25.45 -7.77 -43.61
C LEU A 463 25.13 -7.29 -45.02
N THR A 464 25.43 -6.02 -45.32
CA THR A 464 25.14 -5.41 -46.62
C THR A 464 25.83 -6.16 -47.75
N ALA A 465 27.15 -6.29 -47.68
CA ALA A 465 27.94 -6.99 -48.70
C ALA A 465 27.59 -8.48 -48.80
N ALA A 466 27.26 -9.11 -47.66
CA ALA A 466 26.85 -10.51 -47.65
C ALA A 466 25.46 -10.72 -48.31
N ALA A 467 24.53 -9.78 -48.13
CA ALA A 467 23.23 -9.80 -48.78
C ALA A 467 23.34 -9.53 -50.29
N GLU A 468 24.23 -8.63 -50.71
CA GLU A 468 24.55 -8.38 -52.13
C GLU A 468 25.04 -9.67 -52.81
N ASP A 469 26.01 -10.37 -52.21
CA ASP A 469 26.55 -11.62 -52.75
C ASP A 469 25.49 -12.73 -52.88
N LEU A 470 24.50 -12.77 -51.98
CA LEU A 470 23.36 -13.68 -52.11
C LEU A 470 22.44 -13.32 -53.28
N VAL A 471 22.19 -12.02 -53.47
CA VAL A 471 21.31 -11.50 -54.53
C VAL A 471 21.93 -11.69 -55.90
N ASP A 472 23.23 -11.41 -56.06
CA ASP A 472 23.96 -11.50 -57.33
C ASP A 472 24.07 -12.93 -57.88
N ARG A 473 23.99 -13.94 -57.01
CA ARG A 473 24.10 -15.36 -57.40
C ARG A 473 22.78 -15.98 -57.86
N LEU A 474 21.68 -15.25 -57.79
CA LEU A 474 20.37 -15.77 -58.18
C LEU A 474 20.27 -15.91 -59.69
N ALA A 475 19.67 -17.02 -60.13
CA ALA A 475 19.40 -17.27 -61.54
C ALA A 475 18.21 -16.46 -62.09
N ILE A 476 17.52 -15.68 -61.23
CA ILE A 476 16.38 -14.83 -61.57
C ILE A 476 16.71 -13.37 -61.24
N PRO A 477 16.09 -12.39 -61.92
CA PRO A 477 16.24 -10.97 -61.59
C PRO A 477 16.01 -10.71 -60.10
N ALA A 478 17.02 -10.16 -59.43
CA ALA A 478 17.00 -9.88 -58.01
C ALA A 478 17.54 -8.47 -57.73
N SER A 479 16.97 -7.78 -56.76
CA SER A 479 17.39 -6.43 -56.36
C SER A 479 17.52 -6.32 -54.85
N LEU A 480 18.60 -5.68 -54.38
CA LEU A 480 18.78 -5.28 -53.00
C LEU A 480 18.59 -3.75 -52.87
N GLU A 481 17.76 -3.35 -51.92
CA GLU A 481 17.63 -1.97 -51.45
C GLU A 481 18.07 -1.93 -49.99
N THR A 482 19.03 -1.07 -49.63
CA THR A 482 19.59 -1.01 -48.28
C THR A 482 19.97 0.43 -47.91
N ASP A 483 19.67 0.83 -46.68
CA ASP A 483 20.18 2.06 -46.05
C ASP A 483 20.79 1.80 -44.66
N VAL A 484 21.17 0.55 -44.44
CA VAL A 484 21.69 0.05 -43.17
C VAL A 484 23.17 0.41 -43.01
N GLU A 485 23.53 0.94 -41.84
CA GLU A 485 24.93 1.06 -41.42
C GLU A 485 25.34 -0.19 -40.61
N ASP A 486 26.21 -1.04 -41.18
CA ASP A 486 26.63 -2.31 -40.56
C ASP A 486 27.25 -2.15 -39.16
N ALA A 487 27.88 -1.01 -38.87
CA ALA A 487 28.46 -0.71 -37.55
C ALA A 487 27.42 -0.59 -36.43
N ALA A 488 26.15 -0.33 -36.77
CA ALA A 488 25.06 -0.20 -35.80
C ALA A 488 24.41 -1.55 -35.45
N ILE A 489 24.81 -2.65 -36.09
CA ILE A 489 24.18 -3.97 -35.95
C ILE A 489 25.10 -4.92 -35.17
N SER A 490 24.55 -5.56 -34.14
CA SER A 490 25.25 -6.60 -33.39
C SER A 490 25.58 -7.80 -34.29
N SER A 491 26.70 -8.47 -34.02
CA SER A 491 27.11 -9.66 -34.80
C SER A 491 26.00 -10.72 -34.84
N THR A 492 25.30 -10.94 -33.73
CA THR A 492 24.22 -11.92 -33.61
C THR A 492 23.01 -11.55 -34.48
N THR A 493 22.64 -10.26 -34.51
CA THR A 493 21.57 -9.75 -35.39
C THR A 493 21.97 -9.89 -36.85
N ALA A 494 23.22 -9.55 -37.22
CA ALA A 494 23.73 -9.67 -38.59
C ALA A 494 23.71 -11.13 -39.08
N HIS A 495 24.13 -12.10 -38.27
CA HIS A 495 24.05 -13.53 -38.60
C HIS A 495 22.60 -13.99 -38.80
N THR A 496 21.70 -13.60 -37.89
CA THR A 496 20.30 -13.97 -38.00
C THR A 496 19.65 -13.36 -39.24
N ALA A 497 19.93 -12.09 -39.53
CA ALA A 497 19.48 -11.42 -40.74
C ALA A 497 19.97 -12.13 -42.01
N TYR A 498 21.26 -12.50 -42.06
CA TYR A 498 21.82 -13.23 -43.19
C TYR A 498 21.10 -14.55 -43.43
N PHE A 499 20.89 -15.37 -42.39
CA PHE A 499 20.20 -16.66 -42.53
C PHE A 499 18.76 -16.52 -43.00
N ILE A 500 18.07 -15.47 -42.55
CA ILE A 500 16.70 -15.16 -42.99
C ILE A 500 16.69 -14.84 -44.49
N ILE A 501 17.61 -13.99 -44.94
CA ILE A 501 17.73 -13.63 -46.36
C ILE A 501 18.08 -14.88 -47.19
N ALA A 502 19.09 -15.65 -46.77
CA ALA A 502 19.53 -16.84 -47.49
C ALA A 502 18.43 -17.90 -47.62
N GLU A 503 17.70 -18.18 -46.54
CA GLU A 503 16.60 -19.15 -46.54
C GLU A 503 15.41 -18.65 -47.38
N ALA A 504 15.06 -17.37 -47.29
CA ALA A 504 13.99 -16.78 -48.10
C ALA A 504 14.33 -16.82 -49.60
N LEU A 505 15.57 -16.49 -49.98
CA LEU A 505 16.04 -16.58 -51.37
C LEU A 505 16.11 -18.03 -51.86
N THR A 506 16.54 -18.96 -51.01
CA THR A 506 16.54 -20.41 -51.33
C THR A 506 15.13 -20.92 -51.59
N ASN A 507 14.16 -20.51 -50.76
CA ASN A 507 12.76 -20.86 -50.93
C ASN A 507 12.17 -20.28 -52.22
N THR A 508 12.55 -19.06 -52.58
CA THR A 508 12.18 -18.47 -53.88
C THR A 508 12.64 -19.36 -55.03
N VAL A 509 13.92 -19.73 -55.07
CA VAL A 509 14.49 -20.54 -56.17
C VAL A 509 13.87 -21.94 -56.24
N LYS A 510 13.69 -22.60 -55.09
CA LYS A 510 13.23 -24.00 -55.06
C LYS A 510 11.73 -24.16 -55.19
N HIS A 511 10.94 -23.20 -54.71
CA HIS A 511 9.52 -23.43 -54.46
C HIS A 511 8.58 -22.41 -55.11
N SER A 512 9.01 -21.17 -55.36
CA SER A 512 8.07 -20.11 -55.74
C SER A 512 7.78 -20.03 -57.24
N LYS A 513 8.66 -20.55 -58.12
CA LYS A 513 8.60 -20.29 -59.58
C LYS A 513 8.51 -18.78 -59.91
N ALA A 514 9.06 -17.93 -59.04
CA ALA A 514 9.06 -16.48 -59.23
C ALA A 514 9.89 -16.07 -60.45
N SER A 515 9.49 -14.95 -61.05
CA SER A 515 10.26 -14.30 -62.13
C SER A 515 11.12 -13.14 -61.61
N TRP A 516 10.92 -12.69 -60.37
CA TRP A 516 11.79 -11.73 -59.70
C TRP A 516 11.71 -11.85 -58.17
N VAL A 517 12.72 -11.33 -57.49
CA VAL A 517 12.74 -11.17 -56.03
C VAL A 517 13.35 -9.82 -55.62
N ARG A 518 12.83 -9.21 -54.55
CA ARG A 518 13.35 -7.98 -53.96
C ARG A 518 13.67 -8.20 -52.50
N VAL A 519 14.85 -7.76 -52.09
CA VAL A 519 15.30 -7.70 -50.70
C VAL A 519 15.41 -6.24 -50.30
N THR A 520 14.80 -5.86 -49.19
CA THR A 520 14.92 -4.52 -48.61
C THR A 520 15.43 -4.66 -47.18
N LEU A 521 16.50 -3.95 -46.86
CA LEU A 521 17.07 -3.82 -45.53
C LEU A 521 16.95 -2.38 -45.08
N HIS A 522 16.34 -2.14 -43.93
CA HIS A 522 16.18 -0.80 -43.38
C HIS A 522 16.45 -0.78 -41.89
N ALA A 523 17.18 0.21 -41.39
CA ALA A 523 17.42 0.38 -39.96
C ALA A 523 16.79 1.69 -39.45
N ASP A 524 15.82 1.59 -38.54
CA ASP A 524 15.19 2.76 -37.88
C ASP A 524 14.90 2.46 -36.41
N ALA A 525 14.97 3.49 -35.56
CA ALA A 525 14.63 3.42 -34.13
C ALA A 525 15.31 2.26 -33.36
N GLY A 526 16.53 1.88 -33.75
CA GLY A 526 17.28 0.78 -33.12
C GLY A 526 16.79 -0.62 -33.52
N ARG A 527 16.02 -0.74 -34.62
CA ARG A 527 15.59 -2.01 -35.19
C ARG A 527 15.99 -2.15 -36.66
N LEU A 528 16.37 -3.36 -37.04
CA LEU A 528 16.60 -3.80 -38.40
C LEU A 528 15.32 -4.42 -38.95
N HIS A 529 14.82 -3.84 -40.03
CA HIS A 529 13.69 -4.31 -40.82
C HIS A 529 14.21 -5.01 -42.08
N ILE A 530 13.77 -6.25 -42.28
CA ILE A 530 14.13 -7.08 -43.43
C ILE A 530 12.85 -7.44 -44.16
N VAL A 531 12.79 -7.17 -45.47
CA VAL A 531 11.67 -7.58 -46.32
C VAL A 531 12.20 -8.34 -47.52
N VAL A 532 11.80 -9.60 -47.68
CA VAL A 532 12.07 -10.41 -48.87
C VAL A 532 10.75 -10.69 -49.57
N ARG A 533 10.61 -10.26 -50.82
CA ARG A 533 9.38 -10.40 -51.60
C ARG A 533 9.65 -11.00 -52.96
N ASP A 534 8.92 -12.05 -53.30
CA ASP A 534 8.88 -12.66 -54.62
C ASP A 534 7.48 -12.55 -55.27
N ASN A 535 7.40 -12.80 -56.58
CA ASN A 535 6.15 -12.82 -57.34
C ASN A 535 5.72 -14.23 -57.79
N GLY A 536 6.12 -15.25 -57.05
CA GLY A 536 5.85 -16.64 -57.36
C GLY A 536 4.42 -17.09 -57.11
N VAL A 537 4.23 -18.41 -57.05
CA VAL A 537 2.92 -19.05 -56.89
C VAL A 537 2.33 -18.94 -55.47
N GLY A 538 3.10 -18.46 -54.49
CA GLY A 538 2.68 -18.38 -53.08
C GLY A 538 2.39 -19.76 -52.46
N GLY A 539 1.69 -19.76 -51.32
CA GLY A 539 1.31 -20.98 -50.59
C GLY A 539 2.32 -21.49 -49.56
N ALA A 540 3.35 -20.69 -49.23
CA ALA A 540 4.28 -21.00 -48.16
C ALA A 540 3.59 -20.95 -46.78
N SER A 541 3.95 -21.87 -45.90
CA SER A 541 3.38 -21.98 -44.55
C SER A 541 4.50 -22.24 -43.55
N VAL A 542 4.51 -21.42 -42.50
CA VAL A 542 5.44 -21.50 -41.38
C VAL A 542 5.32 -22.85 -40.64
N ASP A 543 4.11 -23.37 -40.47
CA ASP A 543 3.85 -24.59 -39.68
C ASP A 543 4.24 -25.89 -40.38
N ARG A 544 4.53 -25.84 -41.69
CA ARG A 544 4.81 -27.04 -42.52
C ARG A 544 6.26 -27.17 -42.98
N GLY A 545 7.12 -26.20 -42.68
CA GLY A 545 8.52 -26.17 -43.11
C GLY A 545 9.50 -26.09 -41.94
N ALA A 546 10.40 -27.07 -41.81
CA ALA A 546 11.41 -27.10 -40.75
C ALA A 546 12.34 -25.88 -40.75
N GLY A 547 12.65 -25.31 -41.93
CA GLY A 547 13.50 -24.12 -42.06
C GLY A 547 12.87 -22.85 -41.49
N LEU A 548 11.60 -22.61 -41.80
CA LEU A 548 10.85 -21.43 -41.36
C LEU A 548 10.53 -21.46 -39.86
N HIS A 549 10.29 -22.64 -39.30
CA HIS A 549 10.10 -22.81 -37.86
C HIS A 549 11.39 -22.48 -37.09
N GLY A 550 12.53 -22.98 -37.57
CA GLY A 550 13.84 -22.68 -36.96
C GLY A 550 14.24 -21.20 -37.04
N LEU A 551 13.81 -20.48 -38.08
CA LEU A 551 14.00 -19.03 -38.17
C LEU A 551 13.14 -18.26 -37.16
N LEU A 552 11.91 -18.71 -36.91
CA LEU A 552 11.04 -18.10 -35.89
C LEU A 552 11.61 -18.23 -34.49
N ASP A 553 12.06 -19.42 -34.09
CA ASP A 553 12.69 -19.64 -32.79
C ASP A 553 13.90 -18.72 -32.58
N ARG A 554 14.68 -18.50 -33.65
CA ARG A 554 15.86 -17.63 -33.63
C ARG A 554 15.49 -16.15 -33.54
N VAL A 555 14.48 -15.71 -34.30
CA VAL A 555 13.97 -14.32 -34.25
C VAL A 555 13.38 -14.01 -32.88
N ASP A 556 12.59 -14.93 -32.33
CA ASP A 556 11.97 -14.79 -31.00
C ASP A 556 13.02 -14.74 -29.88
N ALA A 557 14.09 -15.54 -30.00
CA ALA A 557 15.18 -15.53 -29.02
C ALA A 557 15.93 -14.18 -28.94
N LEU A 558 15.95 -13.41 -30.04
CA LEU A 558 16.50 -12.06 -30.10
C LEU A 558 15.47 -10.97 -29.78
N GLY A 559 14.24 -11.33 -29.43
CA GLY A 559 13.17 -10.34 -29.20
C GLY A 559 12.69 -9.65 -30.48
N GLY A 560 12.89 -10.28 -31.63
CA GLY A 560 12.39 -9.81 -32.92
C GLY A 560 10.97 -10.28 -33.22
N SER A 561 10.50 -10.03 -34.43
CA SER A 561 9.25 -10.61 -34.94
C SER A 561 9.36 -10.99 -36.42
N LEU A 562 8.72 -12.10 -36.80
CA LEU A 562 8.65 -12.57 -38.19
C LEU A 562 7.19 -12.67 -38.63
N ARG A 563 6.88 -12.11 -39.79
CA ARG A 563 5.58 -12.24 -40.45
C ARG A 563 5.76 -12.69 -41.88
N MET A 564 4.98 -13.67 -42.29
CA MET A 564 4.93 -14.15 -43.67
C MET A 564 3.54 -13.94 -44.25
N ARG A 565 3.47 -13.46 -45.49
CA ARG A 565 2.27 -13.46 -46.31
C ARG A 565 2.56 -14.20 -47.61
N SER A 566 1.82 -15.28 -47.87
CA SER A 566 2.04 -16.13 -49.04
C SER A 566 0.71 -16.67 -49.56
N ASP A 567 -0.17 -15.76 -49.99
CA ASP A 567 -1.46 -16.17 -50.56
C ASP A 567 -1.23 -16.87 -51.90
N PRO A 568 -1.94 -18.00 -52.18
CA PRO A 568 -1.83 -18.67 -53.47
C PRO A 568 -2.03 -17.70 -54.64
N GLY A 569 -1.09 -17.71 -55.59
CA GLY A 569 -1.06 -16.85 -56.78
C GLY A 569 -0.52 -15.43 -56.57
N HIS A 570 -0.12 -15.04 -55.35
CA HIS A 570 0.27 -13.66 -55.03
C HIS A 570 1.75 -13.49 -54.60
N GLY A 571 2.58 -14.53 -54.80
CA GLY A 571 3.97 -14.56 -54.35
C GLY A 571 4.11 -14.76 -52.84
N THR A 572 5.34 -14.65 -52.36
CA THR A 572 5.67 -14.70 -50.92
C THR A 572 6.33 -13.41 -50.49
N GLU A 573 5.94 -12.92 -49.31
CA GLU A 573 6.55 -11.79 -48.65
C GLU A 573 6.89 -12.19 -47.20
N VAL A 574 8.17 -12.11 -46.85
CA VAL A 574 8.69 -12.34 -45.51
C VAL A 574 9.14 -11.00 -44.95
N ARG A 575 8.58 -10.59 -43.81
CA ARG A 575 8.97 -9.40 -43.07
C ARG A 575 9.53 -9.81 -41.72
N VAL A 576 10.70 -9.30 -41.37
CA VAL A 576 11.34 -9.54 -40.08
C VAL A 576 11.76 -8.21 -39.47
N GLU A 577 11.58 -8.10 -38.16
CA GLU A 577 12.10 -7.01 -37.33
C GLU A 577 13.03 -7.60 -36.28
N LEU A 578 14.24 -7.07 -36.15
CA LEU A 578 15.24 -7.48 -35.15
C LEU A 578 15.79 -6.24 -34.43
N PRO A 579 16.15 -6.33 -33.14
CA PRO A 579 16.89 -5.24 -32.49
C PRO A 579 18.31 -5.13 -33.04
N CYS A 580 18.78 -3.90 -33.26
CA CYS A 580 20.13 -3.64 -33.75
C CYS A 580 21.21 -3.92 -32.69
N ALA A 581 20.90 -3.72 -31.41
CA ALA A 581 21.83 -3.85 -30.28
C ALA A 581 21.38 -4.90 -29.26
#